data_AF-A0A1J1GNJ1-F1
#
_entry.id   AF-A0A1J1GNJ1-F1
#
_cell.length_a   1.000
_cell.length_b   1.000
_cell.length_c   1.000
_cell.angle_alpha   90.00
_cell.angle_beta   90.00
_cell.angle_gamma   90.00
#
_symmetry.space_group_name_H-M   'P 1'
#
loop_
_entity.id
_entity.type
_entity.pdbx_description
1 polymer ?
#
loop_
_entity_poly.entity_id
_entity_poly.type
_entity_poly.pdbx_seq_one_letter_code
_entity_poly.pdbx_strand_id
1 'polypeptide(L)'
;MEKEIECQTEVVDDISKGIKISEKLNSILILYAKNMILHNPVRGYESENENIIKKRIYEWSKEYFRKLLDENEVNKNIKEDIKCDLISTHTDSNAIKDKIKKEIERVNFNIKND
;
A
#
# COMPACT_ATOMS: atom_id res chain seq x y z
N MET A 1 22.32 -27.19 -46.72
CA MET A 1 21.83 -25.81 -46.58
C MET A 1 21.24 -25.72 -45.18
N GLU A 2 22.09 -25.37 -44.22
CA GLU A 2 21.73 -25.26 -42.81
C GLU A 2 20.97 -23.94 -42.62
N LYS A 3 19.79 -24.00 -42.02
CA LYS A 3 19.00 -22.81 -41.69
C LYS A 3 19.51 -22.30 -40.35
N GLU A 4 20.21 -21.17 -40.36
CA GLU A 4 20.49 -20.40 -39.15
C GLU A 4 19.15 -19.90 -38.59
N ILE A 5 18.79 -20.40 -37.40
CA ILE A 5 17.66 -19.92 -36.65
C ILE A 5 18.15 -18.71 -35.88
N GLU A 6 17.81 -17.53 -36.40
CA GLU A 6 18.05 -16.26 -35.73
C GLU A 6 17.11 -16.19 -34.51
N CYS A 7 17.63 -16.60 -33.35
CA CYS A 7 16.92 -16.46 -32.09
C CYS A 7 16.81 -14.96 -31.78
N GLN A 8 15.61 -14.40 -31.99
CA GLN A 8 15.28 -13.07 -31.51
C GLN A 8 15.46 -13.03 -29.99
N THR A 9 16.52 -12.36 -29.56
CA THR A 9 16.63 -11.90 -28.17
C THR A 9 15.73 -10.68 -28.07
N GLU A 10 14.48 -10.90 -27.68
CA GLU A 10 13.64 -9.79 -27.20
C GLU A 10 14.45 -9.08 -26.12
N VAL A 11 14.87 -7.85 -26.44
CA VAL A 11 15.45 -6.93 -25.48
C VAL A 11 14.38 -6.79 -24.40
N VAL A 12 14.63 -7.41 -23.24
CA VAL A 12 13.78 -7.24 -22.06
C VAL A 12 13.86 -5.77 -21.72
N ASP A 13 12.86 -5.01 -22.16
CA ASP A 13 12.75 -3.60 -21.87
C ASP A 13 12.96 -3.39 -20.37
N ASP A 14 13.88 -2.49 -20.05
CA ASP A 14 14.32 -2.17 -18.70
C ASP A 14 13.08 -1.78 -17.86
N ILE A 15 12.59 -2.74 -17.06
CA ILE A 15 11.38 -2.65 -16.24
C ILE A 15 11.40 -1.39 -15.36
N SER A 16 12.59 -0.88 -15.04
CA SER A 16 12.80 0.34 -14.26
C SER A 16 12.22 1.59 -14.93
N LYS A 17 12.14 1.65 -16.27
CA LYS A 17 11.65 2.82 -17.01
C LYS A 17 10.12 3.00 -16.95
N GLY A 18 9.38 1.96 -16.55
CA GLY A 18 7.92 1.96 -16.47
C GLY A 18 7.35 2.32 -15.09
N ILE A 19 8.15 2.28 -14.02
CA ILE A 19 7.65 2.42 -12.65
C ILE A 19 7.69 3.89 -12.23
N LYS A 20 6.53 4.55 -12.18
CA LYS A 20 6.38 5.90 -11.61
C LYS A 20 6.21 5.80 -10.09
N ILE A 21 7.26 6.13 -9.35
CA ILE A 21 7.22 6.21 -7.88
C ILE A 21 6.64 7.58 -7.48
N SER A 22 5.62 7.59 -6.62
CA SER A 22 5.07 8.83 -6.08
C SER A 22 6.08 9.52 -5.14
N GLU A 23 6.29 10.83 -5.33
CA GLU A 23 7.15 11.64 -4.44
C GLU A 23 6.72 11.58 -2.97
N LYS A 24 5.42 11.37 -2.70
CA LYS A 24 4.87 11.30 -1.34
C LYS A 24 5.12 9.97 -0.65
N LEU A 25 5.45 8.91 -1.40
CA LEU A 25 5.60 7.55 -0.86
C LEU A 25 6.70 7.49 0.20
N ASN A 26 7.86 8.10 -0.08
CA ASN A 26 8.99 8.10 0.85
C ASN A 26 8.61 8.75 2.20
N SER A 27 7.94 9.89 2.15
CA SER A 27 7.49 10.61 3.36
C SER A 27 6.51 9.77 4.19
N ILE A 28 5.57 9.08 3.55
CA ILE A 28 4.61 8.18 4.21
C ILE A 28 5.35 7.03 4.90
N LEU A 29 6.30 6.40 4.21
CA LEU A 29 7.08 5.27 4.74
C LEU A 29 7.98 5.71 5.91
N ILE A 30 8.60 6.90 5.83
CA ILE A 30 9.39 7.46 6.93
C ILE A 30 8.53 7.67 8.18
N LEU A 31 7.33 8.26 8.03
CA LEU A 31 6.45 8.51 9.17
C LEU A 31 5.95 7.20 9.81
N TYR A 32 5.64 6.21 8.97
CA TYR A 32 5.27 4.87 9.42
C TYR A 32 6.41 4.19 10.18
N ALA A 33 7.64 4.23 9.66
CA ALA A 33 8.81 3.64 10.33
C ALA A 33 9.07 4.30 11.70
N LYS A 34 8.95 5.63 11.79
CA LYS A 34 9.03 6.36 13.07
C LYS A 34 7.96 5.87 14.06
N ASN A 35 6.72 5.68 13.60
CA ASN A 35 5.64 5.16 14.43
C ASN A 35 5.91 3.74 14.93
N MET A 36 6.43 2.86 14.06
CA MET A 36 6.79 1.50 14.45
C MET A 36 7.86 1.46 15.53
N ILE A 37 8.89 2.31 15.42
CA ILE A 37 9.96 2.40 16.43
C ILE A 37 9.43 2.97 17.74
N LEU A 38 8.65 4.06 17.67
CA LEU A 38 8.13 4.75 18.85
C LEU A 38 7.20 3.86 19.68
N HIS A 39 6.28 3.16 19.01
CA HIS A 39 5.26 2.39 19.69
C HIS A 39 5.64 0.94 19.92
N ASN A 40 6.59 0.39 19.14
CA ASN A 40 7.06 -0.99 19.21
C ASN A 40 5.91 -1.99 19.46
N PRO A 41 5.04 -2.24 18.47
CA PRO A 41 3.77 -2.96 18.68
C PRO A 41 3.94 -4.44 19.08
N VAL A 42 5.18 -4.95 19.06
CA VAL A 42 5.53 -6.32 19.44
C VAL A 42 6.22 -6.38 20.80
N ARG A 43 6.37 -5.24 21.48
CA ARG A 43 6.96 -5.19 22.83
C ARG A 43 6.17 -6.08 23.79
N GLY A 44 6.87 -6.96 24.49
CA GLY A 44 6.27 -7.94 25.41
C GLY A 44 5.77 -9.22 24.74
N TYR A 45 6.00 -9.38 23.44
CA TYR A 45 5.66 -10.58 22.66
C TYR A 45 6.91 -11.15 21.95
N GLU A 46 8.11 -10.81 22.41
CA GLU A 46 9.38 -11.17 21.73
C GLU A 46 9.66 -12.67 21.77
N SER A 47 9.13 -13.37 22.78
CA SER A 47 9.26 -14.83 22.93
C SER A 47 8.12 -15.62 22.28
N GLU A 48 7.15 -14.94 21.68
CA GLU A 48 5.99 -15.58 21.06
C GLU A 48 6.34 -16.17 19.69
N ASN A 49 5.43 -16.97 19.18
CA ASN A 49 5.52 -17.51 17.83
C ASN A 49 5.64 -16.38 16.79
N GLU A 50 6.54 -16.55 15.82
CA GLU A 50 6.76 -15.59 14.73
C GLU A 50 5.46 -15.19 14.00
N ASN A 51 4.51 -16.12 13.82
CA ASN A 51 3.22 -15.83 13.20
C ASN A 51 2.37 -14.86 14.03
N ILE A 52 2.45 -14.93 15.36
CA ILE A 52 1.76 -14.01 16.28
C ILE A 52 2.38 -12.62 16.16
N ILE A 53 3.72 -12.54 16.13
CA ILE A 53 4.47 -11.29 15.95
C ILE A 53 4.11 -10.64 14.60
N LYS A 54 4.14 -11.41 13.50
CA LYS A 54 3.75 -10.95 12.16
C LYS A 54 2.31 -10.45 12.12
N LYS A 55 1.37 -11.18 12.73
CA LYS A 55 -0.04 -10.78 12.81
C LYS A 55 -0.21 -9.46 13.56
N ARG A 56 0.51 -9.25 14.67
CA ARG A 56 0.48 -7.99 15.42
C ARG A 56 1.00 -6.82 14.61
N ILE A 57 2.13 -6.99 13.94
CA ILE A 57 2.67 -5.95 13.06
C ILE A 57 1.65 -5.63 11.97
N TYR A 58 1.08 -6.64 11.31
CA TYR A 58 0.08 -6.44 10.27
C TYR A 58 -1.15 -5.66 10.74
N GLU A 59 -1.76 -6.04 11.87
CA GLU A 59 -2.93 -5.33 12.40
C GLU A 59 -2.58 -3.88 12.79
N TRP A 60 -1.41 -3.67 13.39
CA TRP A 60 -0.92 -2.33 13.70
C TRP A 60 -0.72 -1.47 12.44
N SER A 61 -0.09 -2.03 11.40
CA SER A 61 0.09 -1.36 10.11
C SER A 61 -1.25 -0.98 9.50
N LYS A 62 -2.21 -1.91 9.50
CA LYS A 62 -3.55 -1.72 8.95
C LYS A 62 -4.29 -0.60 9.66
N GLU A 63 -4.23 -0.56 11.00
CA GLU A 63 -4.85 0.51 11.77
C GLU A 63 -4.17 1.86 11.53
N TYR A 64 -2.83 1.90 11.49
CA TYR A 64 -2.08 3.13 11.21
C TYR A 64 -2.46 3.73 9.86
N PHE A 65 -2.46 2.94 8.79
CA PHE A 65 -2.80 3.44 7.45
C PHE A 65 -4.29 3.79 7.33
N ARG A 66 -5.18 3.10 8.05
CA ARG A 66 -6.59 3.50 8.13
C ARG A 66 -6.74 4.88 8.76
N LYS A 67 -6.12 5.13 9.93
CA LYS A 67 -6.14 6.45 10.58
C LYS A 67 -5.57 7.54 9.66
N LEU A 68 -4.48 7.25 8.97
CA LEU A 68 -3.88 8.18 8.01
C LEU A 68 -4.83 8.51 6.85
N LEU A 69 -5.63 7.55 6.38
CA LEU A 69 -6.65 7.79 5.35
C LEU A 69 -7.79 8.64 5.90
N ASP A 70 -8.33 8.27 7.06
CA ASP A 70 -9.45 8.98 7.71
C ASP A 70 -9.07 10.44 8.01
N GLU A 71 -7.87 10.70 8.55
CA GLU A 71 -7.36 12.06 8.78
C GLU A 71 -7.20 12.86 7.48
N ASN A 72 -6.82 12.20 6.38
CA ASN A 72 -6.75 12.85 5.07
C ASN A 72 -8.15 13.13 4.49
N GLU A 73 -9.16 12.30 4.75
CA GLU A 73 -10.55 12.56 4.36
C GLU A 73 -11.17 13.69 5.21
N VAL A 74 -10.93 13.71 6.52
CA VAL A 74 -11.34 14.82 7.40
C VAL A 74 -10.70 16.14 6.97
N ASN A 75 -9.41 16.14 6.62
CA ASN A 75 -8.71 17.32 6.10
C ASN A 75 -9.19 17.75 4.70
N LYS A 76 -9.79 16.85 3.90
CA LYS A 76 -10.46 17.22 2.64
C LYS A 76 -11.81 17.89 2.91
N ASN A 77 -12.59 17.38 3.85
CA ASN A 77 -13.89 17.97 4.22
C ASN A 77 -13.71 19.37 4.85
N ILE A 78 -12.66 19.60 5.64
CA ILE A 78 -12.33 20.93 6.17
C ILE A 78 -11.86 21.89 5.05
N LYS A 79 -11.27 21.37 3.97
CA LYS A 79 -10.85 22.16 2.80
C LYS A 79 -12.02 22.54 1.88
N GLU A 80 -13.16 21.86 1.96
CA GLU A 80 -14.35 22.24 1.17
C GLU A 80 -15.06 23.48 1.73
N ASP A 81 -14.97 23.75 3.04
CA ASP A 81 -15.51 24.97 3.66
C ASP A 81 -14.62 26.21 3.47
N ILE A 82 -13.36 26.03 3.05
CA ILE A 82 -12.46 27.12 2.69
C ILE A 82 -12.37 27.16 1.16
N LYS A 83 -13.28 27.93 0.57
CA LYS A 83 -13.28 28.41 -0.82
C LYS A 83 -11.84 28.58 -1.33
N CYS A 84 -11.35 27.60 -2.06
CA CYS A 84 -10.13 27.72 -2.82
C CYS A 84 -10.33 26.94 -4.12
N ASP A 85 -10.50 27.69 -5.20
CA ASP A 85 -10.58 27.20 -6.57
C ASP A 85 -9.44 26.21 -6.82
N LEU A 86 -9.73 24.90 -6.82
CA LEU A 86 -8.79 23.90 -7.29
C LEU A 86 -9.54 22.77 -7.98
N ILE A 87 -9.75 23.01 -9.28
CA ILE A 87 -9.83 22.04 -10.38
C ILE A 87 -10.34 20.65 -9.98
N SER A 88 -11.62 20.46 -10.28
CA SER A 88 -12.32 19.18 -10.46
C SER A 88 -11.44 18.07 -11.05
N THR A 89 -11.11 17.07 -10.24
CA THR A 89 -10.73 15.71 -10.70
C THR A 89 -11.51 14.66 -9.90
N HIS A 90 -12.84 14.71 -10.01
CA HIS A 90 -13.76 13.80 -9.32
C HIS A 90 -13.92 12.40 -9.94
N THR A 91 -13.14 12.05 -10.97
CA THR A 91 -13.45 10.88 -11.80
C THR A 91 -12.69 9.60 -11.40
N ASP A 92 -11.57 9.67 -10.67
CA ASP A 92 -10.72 8.49 -10.42
C ASP A 92 -10.83 7.87 -9.01
N SER A 93 -11.56 8.51 -8.09
CA SER A 93 -11.63 8.05 -6.69
C SER A 93 -12.40 6.74 -6.51
N ASN A 94 -13.42 6.48 -7.36
CA ASN A 94 -14.23 5.26 -7.26
C ASN A 94 -13.52 4.02 -7.80
N ALA A 95 -12.74 4.18 -8.89
CA ALA A 95 -12.00 3.08 -9.50
C ALA A 95 -10.89 2.52 -8.60
N ILE A 96 -10.27 3.38 -7.78
CA ILE A 96 -9.26 2.97 -6.80
C ILE A 96 -9.91 2.20 -5.64
N LYS A 97 -11.08 2.65 -5.17
CA LYS A 97 -11.83 2.01 -4.08
C LYS A 97 -12.26 0.59 -4.45
N ASP A 98 -12.70 0.39 -5.69
CA ASP A 98 -13.11 -0.94 -6.19
C ASP A 98 -11.94 -1.92 -6.34
N LYS A 99 -10.76 -1.42 -6.73
CA LYS A 99 -9.53 -2.24 -6.78
C LYS A 99 -9.09 -2.71 -5.40
N ILE A 100 -9.10 -1.81 -4.41
CA ILE A 100 -8.72 -2.16 -3.04
C ILE A 100 -9.69 -3.20 -2.45
N LYS A 101 -10.99 -3.02 -2.68
CA LYS A 101 -12.02 -3.97 -2.20
C LYS A 101 -11.82 -5.38 -2.79
N LYS A 102 -11.59 -5.48 -4.10
CA LYS A 102 -11.31 -6.76 -4.77
C LYS A 102 -10.06 -7.45 -4.22
N GLU A 103 -9.01 -6.70 -3.91
CA GLU A 103 -7.79 -7.30 -3.41
C GLU A 103 -7.91 -7.77 -1.95
N ILE A 104 -8.72 -7.08 -1.13
CA ILE A 104 -9.06 -7.54 0.23
C ILE A 104 -9.88 -8.84 0.18
N GLU A 105 -10.85 -8.94 -0.73
CA GLU A 105 -11.65 -10.16 -0.92
C GLU A 105 -10.80 -11.33 -1.44
N ARG A 106 -9.80 -11.05 -2.30
CA ARG A 106 -8.86 -12.04 -2.83
C ARG A 106 -7.90 -12.59 -1.76
N VAL A 107 -7.56 -11.80 -0.74
CA VAL A 107 -6.60 -12.16 0.32
C VAL A 107 -7.28 -12.85 1.51
N ASN A 108 -8.54 -13.29 1.38
CA ASN A 108 -9.17 -14.17 2.37
C ASN A 108 -8.44 -15.53 2.41
N PHE A 109 -7.50 -15.65 3.36
CA PHE A 109 -6.87 -16.91 3.70
C PHE A 109 -7.93 -17.83 4.30
N ASN A 110 -8.14 -18.99 3.68
CA ASN A 110 -8.91 -20.09 4.25
C ASN A 110 -8.20 -20.60 5.50
N ILE A 111 -8.54 -20.02 6.66
CA ILE A 111 -8.25 -20.61 7.96
C ILE A 111 -9.23 -21.76 8.12
N LYS A 112 -8.80 -22.97 7.72
CA LYS A 112 -9.41 -24.19 8.22
C LYS A 112 -9.01 -24.33 9.68
N ASN A 113 -10.01 -24.28 10.56
CA ASN A 113 -9.85 -24.69 11.95
C ASN A 113 -9.90 -26.22 11.95
N ASP A 114 -8.75 -26.86 12.12
CA ASP A 114 -8.66 -28.25 12.56
C ASP A 114 -8.78 -28.30 14.10
#